data_AF-A0A7J6TU18-F1
#
_entry.id   AF-A0A7J6TU18-F1
#
_cell.length_a   1.000
_cell.length_b   1.000
_cell.length_c   1.000
_cell.angle_alpha   90.00
_cell.angle_beta   90.00
_cell.angle_gamma   90.00
#
_symmetry.space_group_name_H-M   'P 1'
#
loop_
_entity.id
_entity.type
_entity.pdbx_description
1 polymer ?
#
loop_
_entity_poly.entity_id
_entity_poly.type
_entity_poly.pdbx_seq_one_letter_code
_entity_poly.pdbx_strand_id
1 'polypeptide(L)'
;MADLSPSKRREMVTAELDEYRSLLAHYKECAQELEGRVKPLAEAIHSLPDLPDKGVVRFVMAKLQLLLSYMSNLGYYMSLKKRGVSVAEHPVVAQLAWQRALMERMRPIEQKLKYQIDRLV
;
A
#
# COMPACT_ATOMS: atom_id res chain seq x y z
N MET A 1 6.94 19.41 -30.34
CA MET A 1 6.68 19.73 -28.92
C MET A 1 6.75 21.24 -28.78
N ALA A 2 5.62 21.90 -29.05
CA ALA A 2 5.50 23.33 -29.26
C ALA A 2 5.51 24.12 -27.93
N ASP A 3 6.00 25.35 -28.00
CA ASP A 3 6.18 26.36 -26.94
C ASP A 3 5.18 26.30 -25.78
N LEU A 4 5.59 25.67 -24.67
CA LEU A 4 4.98 25.91 -23.37
C LEU A 4 5.52 27.21 -22.78
N SER A 5 4.63 28.12 -22.39
CA SER A 5 5.00 29.36 -21.69
C SER A 5 5.73 29.06 -20.38
N PRO A 6 6.63 29.94 -19.90
CA PRO A 6 7.34 29.74 -18.64
C PRO A 6 6.42 29.55 -17.42
N SER A 7 5.21 30.13 -17.45
CA SER A 7 4.20 29.94 -16.40
C SER A 7 3.66 28.50 -16.40
N LYS A 8 3.28 28.00 -17.59
CA LYS A 8 2.70 26.66 -17.75
C LYS A 8 3.69 25.56 -17.39
N ARG A 9 4.99 25.77 -17.63
CA ARG A 9 6.05 24.85 -17.19
C ARG A 9 6.18 24.81 -15.67
N ARG A 10 6.09 25.96 -14.98
CA ARG A 10 6.15 26.02 -13.52
C ARG A 10 4.94 25.34 -12.89
N GLU A 11 3.74 25.59 -13.41
CA GLU A 11 2.50 24.95 -12.94
C GLU A 11 2.56 23.42 -13.05
N MET A 12 3.07 22.89 -14.17
CA MET A 12 3.25 21.44 -14.34
C MET A 12 4.24 20.86 -13.34
N VAL A 13 5.39 21.51 -13.13
CA VAL A 13 6.38 21.07 -12.15
C VAL A 13 5.82 21.10 -10.73
N THR A 14 5.07 22.14 -10.37
CA THR A 14 4.41 22.23 -9.06
C THR A 14 3.42 21.08 -8.87
N ALA A 15 2.56 20.81 -9.86
CA ALA A 15 1.59 19.72 -9.79
C ALA A 15 2.25 18.33 -9.64
N GLU A 16 3.33 18.07 -10.39
CA GLU A 16 4.09 16.82 -10.28
C GLU A 16 4.74 16.65 -8.90
N LEU A 17 5.29 17.74 -8.33
CA LEU A 17 5.87 17.74 -6.99
C LEU A 17 4.81 17.47 -5.92
N ASP A 18 3.63 18.08 -6.04
CA ASP A 18 2.53 17.90 -5.09
C ASP A 18 1.97 16.47 -5.14
N GLU A 19 1.80 15.91 -6.35
CA GLU A 19 1.44 14.50 -6.52
C GLU A 19 2.50 13.59 -5.87
N TYR A 20 3.78 13.83 -6.12
CA TYR A 20 4.86 13.03 -5.56
C TYR A 20 4.92 13.13 -4.03
N ARG A 21 4.66 14.31 -3.45
CA ARG A 21 4.52 14.48 -1.99
C ARG A 21 3.37 13.66 -1.43
N SER A 22 2.23 13.65 -2.11
CA SER A 22 1.08 12.83 -1.71
C SER A 22 1.40 11.34 -1.73
N LEU A 23 2.13 10.87 -2.74
CA LEU A 23 2.55 9.46 -2.84
C LEU A 23 3.51 9.07 -1.70
N LEU A 24 4.46 9.95 -1.38
CA LEU A 24 5.39 9.73 -0.26
C LEU A 24 4.67 9.69 1.09
N ALA A 25 3.73 10.62 1.32
CA ALA A 25 2.92 10.63 2.53
C ALA A 25 2.16 9.31 2.68
N HIS A 26 1.50 8.86 1.62
CA HIS A 26 0.78 7.60 1.61
C HIS A 26 1.69 6.38 1.82
N TYR A 27 2.87 6.36 1.20
CA TYR A 27 3.85 5.30 1.42
C TYR A 27 4.27 5.22 2.89
N LYS A 28 4.46 6.38 3.54
CA LYS A 28 4.80 6.46 4.97
C LYS A 28 3.67 5.92 5.85
N GLU A 29 2.41 6.24 5.54
CA GLU A 29 1.24 5.69 6.25
C GLU A 29 1.19 4.16 6.16
N CYS A 30 1.39 3.60 4.95
CA CYS A 30 1.43 2.15 4.77
C CYS A 30 2.58 1.51 5.56
N ALA A 31 3.75 2.16 5.61
CA ALA A 31 4.88 1.68 6.39
C ALA A 31 4.58 1.68 7.90
N GLN A 32 3.88 2.71 8.39
CA GLN A 32 3.44 2.78 9.79
C GLN A 32 2.41 1.69 10.12
N GLU A 33 1.45 1.40 9.24
CA GLU A 33 0.51 0.29 9.44
C GLU A 33 1.24 -1.06 9.45
N LEU A 34 2.20 -1.25 8.54
CA LEU A 34 2.98 -2.48 8.42
C LEU A 34 3.78 -2.74 9.70
N GLU A 35 4.63 -1.80 10.11
CA GLU A 35 5.51 -1.96 11.27
C GLU A 35 4.74 -1.90 12.60
N GLY A 36 3.72 -1.02 12.70
CA GLY A 36 3.01 -0.79 13.95
C GLY A 36 1.92 -1.82 14.27
N ARG A 37 1.46 -2.61 13.28
CA ARG A 37 0.33 -3.51 13.48
C ARG A 37 0.46 -4.85 12.76
N VAL A 38 0.67 -4.82 11.45
CA VAL A 38 0.55 -6.06 10.64
C VAL A 38 1.71 -7.02 10.89
N LYS A 39 2.93 -6.52 11.00
CA LYS A 39 4.12 -7.32 11.28
C LYS A 39 4.14 -7.88 12.71
N PRO A 40 3.87 -7.11 13.77
CA PRO A 40 3.71 -7.66 15.12
C PRO A 40 2.68 -8.79 15.20
N LEU A 41 1.53 -8.63 14.52
CA LEU A 41 0.50 -9.68 14.45
C LEU A 41 1.01 -10.95 13.77
N ALA A 42 1.77 -10.80 12.68
CA ALA A 42 2.34 -11.93 11.97
C ALA A 42 3.40 -12.66 12.81
N GLU A 43 4.27 -11.91 13.49
CA GLU A 43 5.28 -12.46 14.41
C GLU A 43 4.61 -13.18 15.59
N ALA A 44 3.58 -12.58 16.20
CA ALA A 44 2.84 -13.18 17.30
C ALA A 44 2.24 -14.54 16.93
N ILE A 45 1.68 -14.69 15.72
CA ILE A 45 1.15 -15.97 15.24
C ILE A 45 2.22 -17.07 15.24
N HIS A 46 3.47 -16.75 14.91
CA HIS A 46 4.56 -17.72 14.90
C HIS A 46 5.13 -18.02 16.29
N SER A 47 4.93 -17.12 17.25
CA SER A 47 5.40 -17.28 18.63
C SER A 47 4.39 -17.95 19.57
N LEU A 48 3.14 -18.13 19.14
CA LEU A 48 2.12 -18.79 19.96
C LEU A 48 2.41 -20.29 20.12
N PRO A 49 2.27 -20.85 21.34
CA PRO A 49 2.48 -22.28 21.59
C PRO A 49 1.46 -23.14 20.86
N ASP A 50 0.24 -22.63 20.67
CA ASP A 50 -0.83 -23.25 19.88
C ASP A 50 -1.22 -22.33 18.72
N LEU A 51 -1.43 -22.92 17.53
CA LEU A 51 -1.86 -22.15 16.37
C LEU A 51 -3.29 -21.60 16.58
N PRO A 52 -3.51 -20.30 16.35
CA PRO A 52 -4.85 -19.72 16.38
C PRO A 52 -5.68 -20.24 15.20
N ASP A 53 -6.97 -19.88 15.19
CA ASP A 53 -7.91 -20.28 14.15
C ASP A 53 -7.32 -20.06 12.73
N LYS A 54 -7.43 -21.10 11.89
CA LYS A 54 -6.83 -21.11 10.53
C LYS A 54 -7.30 -19.92 9.68
N GLY A 55 -8.52 -19.43 9.90
CA GLY A 55 -9.06 -18.24 9.23
C GLY A 55 -8.33 -16.97 9.62
N VAL A 56 -8.02 -16.79 10.90
CA VAL A 56 -7.29 -15.62 11.42
C VAL A 56 -5.85 -15.62 10.91
N VAL A 57 -5.17 -16.76 10.99
CA VAL A 57 -3.80 -16.91 10.48
C VAL A 57 -3.74 -16.55 8.99
N ARG A 58 -4.64 -17.13 8.18
CA ARG A 58 -4.70 -16.84 6.74
C ARG A 58 -4.99 -15.38 6.47
N PHE A 59 -5.89 -14.76 7.24
CA PHE A 59 -6.24 -13.36 7.06
C PHE A 59 -5.05 -12.44 7.34
N VAL A 60 -4.37 -12.62 8.47
CA VAL A 60 -3.21 -11.79 8.84
C VAL A 60 -2.07 -11.95 7.84
N MET A 61 -1.76 -13.19 7.43
CA MET A 61 -0.73 -13.45 6.41
C MET A 61 -1.09 -12.85 5.05
N ALA A 62 -2.36 -12.96 4.63
CA ALA A 62 -2.83 -12.36 3.39
C ALA A 62 -2.75 -10.83 3.44
N LYS A 63 -3.10 -10.21 4.58
CA LYS A 63 -2.99 -8.76 4.79
C LYS A 63 -1.53 -8.31 4.73
N LEU A 64 -0.62 -9.03 5.37
CA LEU A 64 0.82 -8.78 5.30
C LEU A 64 1.34 -8.82 3.86
N GLN A 65 1.05 -9.89 3.13
CA GLN A 65 1.50 -10.06 1.74
C GLN A 65 0.91 -8.98 0.83
N LEU A 66 -0.37 -8.63 1.01
CA LEU A 66 -1.03 -7.58 0.23
C LEU A 66 -0.38 -6.22 0.47
N LEU A 67 -0.14 -5.85 1.73
CA LEU A 67 0.45 -4.57 2.09
C LEU A 67 1.88 -4.44 1.57
N LEU A 68 2.70 -5.49 1.73
CA LEU A 68 4.06 -5.54 1.18
C LEU A 68 4.05 -5.39 -0.35
N SER A 69 3.21 -6.18 -1.04
CA SER A 69 3.10 -6.11 -2.50
C SER A 69 2.63 -4.74 -2.99
N TYR A 70 1.70 -4.12 -2.26
CA TYR A 70 1.20 -2.79 -2.57
C TYR A 70 2.29 -1.73 -2.41
N MET A 71 3.03 -1.77 -1.30
CA MET A 71 4.15 -0.86 -1.07
C MET A 71 5.26 -1.04 -2.11
N SER A 72 5.61 -2.27 -2.50
CA SER A 72 6.57 -2.53 -3.57
C SER A 72 6.11 -1.93 -4.91
N ASN A 73 4.84 -2.11 -5.28
CA ASN A 73 4.27 -1.52 -6.49
C ASN A 73 4.22 0.01 -6.43
N LEU A 74 3.93 0.58 -5.25
CA LEU A 74 3.91 2.03 -5.06
C LEU A 74 5.32 2.63 -5.18
N GLY A 75 6.32 1.97 -4.59
CA GLY A 75 7.74 2.32 -4.75
C GLY A 75 8.19 2.27 -6.21
N TYR A 76 7.77 1.23 -6.93
CA TYR A 76 8.05 1.09 -8.35
C TYR A 76 7.35 2.16 -9.21
N TYR A 77 6.07 2.46 -8.94
CA TYR A 77 5.34 3.56 -9.59
C TYR A 77 6.03 4.92 -9.38
N MET A 78 6.46 5.21 -8.14
CA MET A 78 7.22 6.43 -7.85
C MET A 78 8.56 6.48 -8.60
N SER A 79 9.23 5.34 -8.79
CA SER A 79 10.46 5.25 -9.59
C SER A 79 10.21 5.50 -11.08
N LEU A 80 9.10 4.99 -11.63
CA LEU A 80 8.72 5.23 -13.02
C LEU A 80 8.42 6.71 -13.29
N LYS A 81 7.68 7.37 -12.39
CA LYS A 81 7.41 8.82 -12.45
C LYS A 81 8.70 9.64 -12.56
N LYS A 82 9.74 9.30 -11.77
CA LYS A 82 11.04 9.98 -11.81
C LYS A 82 11.79 9.84 -13.13
N ARG A 83 11.58 8.73 -13.85
CA ARG A 83 12.28 8.43 -15.10
C ARG A 83 11.62 9.10 -16.31
N GLY A 84 10.50 9.81 -16.13
CA GLY A 84 9.75 10.44 -17.23
C GLY A 84 9.07 9.43 -18.16
N VAL A 85 8.92 8.17 -17.72
CA VAL A 85 8.18 7.15 -18.48
C VAL A 85 6.69 7.46 -18.40
N SER A 86 5.96 7.33 -19.51
CA SER A 86 4.50 7.44 -19.49
C SER A 86 3.93 6.35 -18.58
N VAL A 87 3.40 6.75 -17.43
CA VAL A 87 2.93 5.79 -16.42
C VAL A 87 1.47 5.37 -16.67
N ALA A 88 0.73 6.12 -17.48
CA ALA A 88 -0.68 5.87 -17.75
C ALA A 88 -0.95 4.50 -18.39
N GLU A 89 -0.02 4.01 -19.22
CA GLU A 89 -0.13 2.70 -19.90
C GLU A 89 0.59 1.58 -19.14
N HIS A 90 1.21 1.88 -18.00
CA HIS A 90 1.97 0.89 -17.26
C HIS A 90 1.03 0.01 -16.41
N PRO A 91 1.13 -1.33 -16.46
CA PRO A 91 0.23 -2.25 -15.74
C PRO A 91 0.22 -2.06 -14.21
N VAL A 92 1.28 -1.44 -13.67
CA VAL A 92 1.37 -1.09 -12.24
C VAL A 92 0.20 -0.21 -11.78
N VAL A 93 -0.35 0.67 -12.64
CA VAL A 93 -1.46 1.54 -12.26
C VAL A 93 -2.72 0.72 -12.01
N ALA A 94 -3.04 -0.18 -12.94
CA ALA A 94 -4.16 -1.12 -12.77
C ALA A 94 -3.95 -2.03 -11.55
N GLN A 95 -2.72 -2.49 -11.33
CA GLN A 95 -2.37 -3.32 -10.17
C GLN A 95 -2.58 -2.57 -8.85
N LEU A 96 -2.14 -1.30 -8.75
CA LEU A 96 -2.33 -0.47 -7.56
C LEU A 96 -3.82 -0.22 -7.28
N ALA A 97 -4.62 0.04 -8.32
CA ALA A 97 -6.07 0.20 -8.19
C ALA A 97 -6.75 -1.09 -7.70
N TRP A 98 -6.36 -2.23 -8.26
CA TRP A 98 -6.86 -3.54 -7.83
C TRP A 98 -6.48 -3.86 -6.38
N GLN A 99 -5.22 -3.60 -5.99
CA GLN A 99 -4.76 -3.80 -4.61
C GLN A 99 -5.52 -2.91 -3.62
N ARG A 100 -5.80 -1.65 -3.97
CA ARG A 100 -6.66 -0.76 -3.16
C ARG A 100 -8.06 -1.32 -3.00
N ALA A 101 -8.70 -1.73 -4.10
CA ALA A 101 -10.02 -2.33 -4.05
C ALA A 101 -10.04 -3.62 -3.22
N LEU A 102 -8.97 -4.43 -3.28
CA LEU A 102 -8.84 -5.62 -2.46
C LEU A 102 -8.71 -5.28 -0.97
N MET A 103 -7.91 -4.28 -0.61
CA MET A 103 -7.82 -3.80 0.78
C MET A 103 -9.18 -3.34 1.32
N GLU A 104 -9.98 -2.64 0.53
CA GLU A 104 -11.34 -2.24 0.91
C GLU A 104 -12.25 -3.45 1.14
N ARG A 105 -12.18 -4.46 0.27
CA ARG A 105 -12.94 -5.72 0.42
C ARG A 105 -12.52 -6.54 1.64
N MET A 106 -11.28 -6.37 2.12
CA MET A 106 -10.80 -7.04 3.33
C MET A 106 -11.33 -6.41 4.62
N ARG A 107 -11.68 -5.11 4.63
CA ARG A 107 -12.17 -4.40 5.82
C ARG A 107 -13.34 -5.09 6.56
N PRO A 108 -14.43 -5.53 5.89
CA PRO A 108 -15.52 -6.22 6.59
C PRO A 108 -15.09 -7.58 7.16
N ILE A 109 -14.11 -8.25 6.55
CA ILE A 109 -13.56 -9.51 7.06
C ILE A 109 -12.73 -9.22 8.31
N GLU A 110 -11.90 -8.17 8.28
CA GLU A 110 -11.11 -7.71 9.42
C GLU A 110 -12.00 -7.39 10.63
N GLN A 111 -13.13 -6.72 10.40
CA GLN A 111 -14.10 -6.39 11.45
C GLN A 111 -14.70 -7.65 12.09
N LYS A 112 -15.05 -8.67 11.29
CA LYS A 112 -15.55 -9.95 11.80
C LYS A 112 -14.51 -10.71 12.61
N LEU A 113 -13.24 -10.63 12.21
CA LEU A 113 -12.13 -11.31 12.89
C LEU A 113 -11.51 -10.47 14.03
N LYS A 114 -12.00 -9.24 14.26
CA LYS A 114 -11.40 -8.28 15.20
C LYS A 114 -11.13 -8.88 16.58
N TYR A 115 -12.11 -9.56 17.17
CA TYR A 115 -11.96 -10.18 18.49
C TYR A 115 -10.81 -11.19 18.52
N GLN A 116 -10.66 -12.00 17.47
CA GLN A 116 -9.61 -13.01 17.40
C GLN A 116 -8.25 -12.37 17.15
N ILE A 117 -8.18 -11.32 16.32
CA ILE A 117 -6.96 -10.55 16.06
C ILE A 117 -6.48 -9.85 17.33
N ASP A 118 -7.40 -9.20 18.06
CA ASP A 118 -7.08 -8.47 19.29
C ASP A 118 -6.60 -9.40 20.42
N ARG A 119 -6.84 -10.71 20.34
CA ARG A 119 -6.31 -11.72 21.27
C ARG A 119 -4.90 -12.22 20.95
N LEU A 120 -4.35 -11.87 19.78
CA LEU A 120 -3.01 -12.29 19.38
C LEU A 120 -1.90 -11.42 19.97
N VAL A 121 -2.25 -10.25 20.51
CA VAL A 121 -1.31 -9.22 21.00
C VAL A 121 -1.61 -8.87 22.45
#